data_AF-A0A7C4XUS8-F1
#
_entry.id   AF-A0A7C4XUS8-F1
#
_cell.length_a   1.000
_cell.length_b   1.000
_cell.length_c   1.000
_cell.angle_alpha   90.00
_cell.angle_beta   90.00
_cell.angle_gamma   90.00
#
_symmetry.space_group_name_H-M   'P 1'
#
loop_
_entity.id
_entity.type
_entity.pdbx_description
1 polymer ?
#
loop_
_entity_poly.entity_id
_entity_poly.type
_entity_poly.pdbx_seq_one_letter_code
_entity_poly.pdbx_strand_id
1 'polypeptide(L)'
;MRDVRQGAPGRALAVLLALAATPAAAAGRADTPIRIYPANAVPACVTPERLDHFLLSRNPDLEPRLRNIARWYRRHGEAWRVRWDYAFFQMALETNFLIFRRADGGMGDVDPRQNNFAGLGTTGNGTPGDSFPDVSTGVLAHIQHLVVYSGQRIAEPVAPRTRLKQDDILAALARTAAQRPVTFQDLTGRWAVDRSYGRSIETIADRFRDLYCNGAPLETASAASTAFVPAAPRPAANARASAPAVALGPPSAAASTGACRVEAASFGGRKTLLIRTVANGEERFTALGVLEGFERSMADSFIRSHAPGGQPIAEFSSPEAALARAFELCPTAARQ
;
A
#
# COMPACT_ATOMS: atom_id res chain seq x y z
N MET A 1 -38.71 -73.84 42.49
CA MET A 1 -39.78 -72.94 42.03
C MET A 1 -39.54 -71.58 42.66
N ARG A 2 -39.39 -70.56 41.82
CA ARG A 2 -39.54 -69.11 42.04
C ARG A 2 -39.03 -68.53 43.37
N ASP A 3 -37.91 -67.81 43.27
CA ASP A 3 -37.63 -66.72 44.20
C ASP A 3 -37.38 -65.42 43.43
N VAL A 4 -38.06 -64.37 43.87
CA VAL A 4 -38.34 -63.12 43.17
C VAL A 4 -37.20 -62.13 43.47
N ARG A 5 -36.44 -61.75 42.44
CA ARG A 5 -35.45 -60.66 42.57
C ARG A 5 -36.14 -59.30 42.42
N GLN A 6 -36.10 -58.54 43.51
CA GLN A 6 -36.52 -57.15 43.62
C GLN A 6 -35.68 -56.24 42.70
N GLY A 7 -36.36 -55.37 41.95
CA GLY A 7 -35.74 -54.34 41.11
C GLY A 7 -35.42 -53.09 41.92
N ALA A 8 -34.18 -52.61 41.83
CA ALA A 8 -33.75 -51.31 42.31
C ALA A 8 -33.99 -50.23 41.23
N PRO A 9 -34.39 -49.00 41.58
CA PRO A 9 -34.64 -47.94 40.62
C PRO A 9 -33.33 -47.33 40.07
N GLY A 10 -33.24 -47.25 38.74
CA GLY A 10 -32.13 -46.64 38.02
C GLY A 10 -32.05 -45.12 38.28
N ARG A 11 -30.92 -44.67 38.80
CA ARG A 11 -30.57 -43.25 38.88
C ARG A 11 -30.14 -42.77 37.49
N ALA A 12 -31.00 -41.98 36.84
CA ALA A 12 -30.65 -41.28 35.61
C ALA A 12 -29.61 -40.19 35.93
N LEU A 13 -28.39 -40.38 35.45
CA LEU A 13 -27.31 -39.39 35.54
C LEU A 13 -27.51 -38.37 34.40
N ALA A 14 -28.04 -37.20 34.73
CA ALA A 14 -28.13 -36.09 33.78
C ALA A 14 -26.73 -35.51 33.54
N VAL A 15 -26.11 -35.87 32.40
CA VAL A 15 -24.85 -35.27 31.94
C VAL A 15 -25.18 -33.93 31.31
N LEU A 16 -24.99 -32.85 32.07
CA LEU A 16 -24.98 -31.49 31.54
C LEU A 16 -23.70 -31.29 30.73
N LEU A 17 -23.79 -31.44 29.40
CA LEU A 17 -22.75 -30.93 28.49
C LEU A 17 -22.77 -29.40 28.55
N ALA A 18 -21.88 -28.82 29.35
CA ALA A 18 -21.54 -27.42 29.24
C ALA A 18 -20.80 -27.21 27.91
N LEU A 19 -21.48 -26.64 26.90
CA LEU A 19 -20.81 -26.08 25.73
C LEU A 19 -19.99 -24.87 26.20
N ALA A 20 -18.71 -25.10 26.50
CA ALA A 20 -17.74 -24.04 26.62
C ALA A 20 -17.56 -23.42 25.22
N ALA A 21 -18.27 -22.32 24.95
CA ALA A 21 -17.98 -21.47 23.81
C ALA A 21 -16.58 -20.89 24.01
N THR A 22 -15.59 -21.44 23.32
CA THR A 22 -14.27 -20.81 23.25
C THR A 22 -14.44 -19.50 22.50
N PRO A 23 -14.03 -18.36 23.08
CA PRO A 23 -14.00 -17.12 22.32
C PRO A 23 -12.99 -17.34 21.19
N ALA A 24 -13.45 -17.19 19.95
CA ALA A 24 -12.56 -17.11 18.80
C ALA A 24 -11.60 -15.96 19.07
N ALA A 25 -10.36 -16.29 19.41
CA ALA A 25 -9.29 -15.33 19.53
C ALA A 25 -9.23 -14.57 18.19
N ALA A 26 -9.40 -13.25 18.26
CA ALA A 26 -9.18 -12.39 17.11
C ALA A 26 -7.73 -12.59 16.67
N ALA A 27 -7.51 -13.40 15.63
CA ALA A 27 -6.23 -13.47 14.95
C ALA A 27 -5.84 -12.02 14.60
N GLY A 28 -4.63 -11.62 14.99
CA GLY A 28 -4.15 -10.25 14.82
C GLY A 28 -4.34 -9.80 13.37
N ARG A 29 -4.97 -8.65 13.18
CA ARG A 29 -5.41 -8.14 11.86
C ARG A 29 -4.28 -8.09 10.82
N ALA A 30 -3.04 -7.91 11.29
CA ALA A 30 -1.81 -7.95 10.50
C ALA A 30 -1.60 -9.28 9.75
N ASP A 31 -2.10 -10.43 10.20
CA ASP A 31 -1.79 -11.75 9.62
C ASP A 31 -2.70 -12.16 8.46
N THR A 32 -3.24 -11.19 7.70
CA THR A 32 -4.19 -11.47 6.61
C THR A 32 -3.54 -12.31 5.49
N PRO A 33 -4.03 -13.53 5.21
CA PRO A 33 -3.52 -14.36 4.10
C PRO A 33 -3.82 -13.74 2.73
N ILE A 34 -2.92 -13.94 1.77
CA ILE A 34 -3.07 -13.43 0.40
C ILE A 34 -4.27 -14.09 -0.32
N ARG A 35 -4.56 -15.35 -0.02
CA ARG A 35 -5.56 -16.17 -0.73
C ARG A 35 -6.91 -16.21 -0.03
N ILE A 36 -7.98 -16.16 -0.81
CA ILE A 36 -9.35 -16.27 -0.31
C ILE A 36 -9.75 -17.74 -0.08
N TYR A 37 -10.32 -17.96 1.10
CA TYR A 37 -11.02 -19.19 1.51
C TYR A 37 -12.12 -18.80 2.51
N PRO A 38 -13.06 -19.69 2.89
CA PRO A 38 -14.25 -19.29 3.67
C PRO A 38 -13.96 -18.50 4.95
N ALA A 39 -12.89 -18.85 5.70
CA ALA A 39 -12.49 -18.13 6.90
C ALA A 39 -11.60 -16.89 6.65
N ASN A 40 -11.23 -16.62 5.40
CA ASN A 40 -10.48 -15.44 4.95
C ASN A 40 -11.17 -14.81 3.72
N ALA A 41 -12.47 -14.56 3.83
CA ALA A 41 -13.23 -13.87 2.80
C ALA A 41 -12.97 -12.36 2.87
N VAL A 42 -13.19 -11.66 1.75
CA VAL A 42 -13.24 -10.20 1.77
C VAL A 42 -14.48 -9.77 2.57
N PRO A 43 -14.35 -8.88 3.57
CA PRO A 43 -15.50 -8.47 4.39
C PRO A 43 -16.61 -7.84 3.54
N ALA A 44 -17.87 -8.11 3.87
CA ALA A 44 -19.02 -7.60 3.11
C ALA A 44 -19.10 -6.06 3.05
N CYS A 45 -18.49 -5.37 4.02
CA CYS A 45 -18.41 -3.92 4.01
C CYS A 45 -17.46 -3.36 2.96
N VAL A 46 -16.53 -4.17 2.43
CA VAL A 46 -15.60 -3.73 1.38
C VAL A 46 -16.30 -3.87 0.03
N THR A 47 -16.72 -2.75 -0.55
CA THR A 47 -17.27 -2.68 -1.90
C THR A 47 -16.36 -1.84 -2.80
N PRO A 48 -16.36 -2.06 -4.13
CA PRO A 48 -15.63 -1.19 -5.04
C PRO A 48 -15.97 0.29 -4.85
N GLU A 49 -17.24 0.61 -4.64
CA GLU A 49 -17.73 1.97 -4.43
C GLU A 49 -17.12 2.63 -3.17
N ARG A 50 -17.00 1.87 -2.07
CA ARG A 50 -16.35 2.36 -0.84
C ARG A 50 -14.86 2.55 -1.04
N LEU A 51 -14.19 1.64 -1.75
CA LEU A 51 -12.76 1.77 -2.05
C LEU A 51 -12.47 2.93 -2.99
N ASP A 52 -13.30 3.16 -4.00
CA ASP A 52 -13.18 4.31 -4.91
C ASP A 52 -13.39 5.63 -4.14
N HIS A 53 -14.36 5.68 -3.21
CA HIS A 53 -14.53 6.86 -2.33
C HIS A 53 -13.32 7.05 -1.39
N PHE A 54 -12.77 5.97 -0.85
CA PHE A 54 -11.56 6.03 -0.04
C PHE A 54 -10.36 6.57 -0.82
N LEU A 55 -10.19 6.14 -2.07
CA LEU A 55 -9.17 6.66 -2.98
C LEU A 55 -9.35 8.15 -3.26
N LEU A 56 -10.56 8.57 -3.62
CA LEU A 56 -10.88 9.98 -3.89
C LEU A 56 -10.70 10.89 -2.67
N SER A 57 -10.89 10.37 -1.46
CA SER A 57 -10.63 11.13 -0.23
C SER A 57 -9.18 11.58 -0.07
N ARG A 58 -8.24 10.93 -0.78
CA ARG A 58 -6.81 11.24 -0.79
C ARG A 58 -6.32 11.81 -2.11
N ASN A 59 -6.96 11.44 -3.21
CA ASN A 59 -6.65 11.91 -4.56
C ASN A 59 -7.91 12.45 -5.23
N PRO A 60 -8.33 13.69 -4.90
CA PRO A 60 -9.54 14.29 -5.48
C PRO A 60 -9.42 14.51 -6.99
N ASP A 61 -8.20 14.73 -7.49
CA ASP A 61 -7.89 14.97 -8.90
C ASP A 61 -7.61 13.67 -9.69
N LEU A 62 -8.19 12.55 -9.24
CA LEU A 62 -8.00 11.23 -9.85
C LEU A 62 -8.34 11.25 -11.35
N GLU A 63 -7.39 10.79 -12.16
CA GLU A 63 -7.55 10.66 -13.61
C GLU A 63 -8.80 9.84 -13.97
N PRO A 64 -9.62 10.27 -14.95
CA PRO A 64 -10.87 9.59 -15.30
C PRO A 64 -10.72 8.09 -15.57
N ARG A 65 -9.62 7.67 -16.21
CA ARG A 65 -9.33 6.26 -16.53
C ARG A 65 -9.16 5.37 -15.28
N LEU A 66 -8.84 5.97 -14.11
CA LEU A 66 -8.56 5.26 -12.86
C LEU A 66 -9.77 5.19 -11.91
N ARG A 67 -10.86 5.93 -12.19
CA ARG A 67 -12.03 6.09 -11.29
C ARG A 67 -12.81 4.81 -10.93
N ASN A 68 -12.51 3.68 -11.60
CA ASN A 68 -13.15 2.39 -11.34
C ASN A 68 -12.11 1.28 -11.08
N ILE A 69 -10.89 1.65 -10.67
CA ILE A 69 -9.81 0.69 -10.46
C ILE A 69 -10.17 -0.37 -9.39
N ALA A 70 -10.98 -0.02 -8.37
CA ALA A 70 -11.43 -0.98 -7.37
C ALA A 70 -12.26 -2.13 -7.97
N ARG A 71 -13.04 -1.86 -9.02
CA ARG A 71 -13.81 -2.90 -9.75
C ARG A 71 -12.89 -3.89 -10.45
N TRP A 72 -11.76 -3.42 -10.99
CA TRP A 72 -10.75 -4.30 -11.59
C TRP A 72 -10.07 -5.17 -10.54
N TYR A 73 -9.74 -4.61 -9.37
CA TYR A 73 -9.18 -5.38 -8.25
C TYR A 73 -10.15 -6.48 -7.81
N ARG A 74 -11.42 -6.14 -7.59
CA ARG A 74 -12.45 -7.13 -7.26
C ARG A 74 -12.56 -8.21 -8.32
N ARG A 75 -12.75 -7.84 -9.60
CA ARG A 75 -12.93 -8.80 -10.70
C ARG A 75 -11.78 -9.78 -10.81
N HIS A 76 -10.55 -9.27 -10.86
CA HIS A 76 -9.36 -10.12 -11.02
C HIS A 76 -9.06 -10.90 -9.75
N GLY A 77 -9.17 -10.30 -8.57
CA GLY A 77 -8.90 -11.00 -7.33
C GLY A 77 -9.95 -12.05 -6.97
N GLU A 78 -11.23 -11.87 -7.30
CA GLU A 78 -12.23 -12.94 -7.20
C GLU A 78 -11.87 -14.10 -8.14
N ALA A 79 -11.57 -13.80 -9.42
CA ALA A 79 -11.22 -14.82 -10.42
C ALA A 79 -9.95 -15.61 -10.02
N TRP A 80 -8.96 -14.93 -9.43
CA TRP A 80 -7.71 -15.54 -9.02
C TRP A 80 -7.68 -15.94 -7.54
N ARG A 81 -8.76 -15.76 -6.79
CA ARG A 81 -8.87 -16.04 -5.34
C ARG A 81 -7.82 -15.32 -4.47
N VAL A 82 -7.61 -14.03 -4.72
CA VAL A 82 -6.74 -13.14 -3.94
C VAL A 82 -7.59 -12.18 -3.12
N ARG A 83 -7.18 -11.88 -1.88
CA ARG A 83 -7.75 -10.83 -1.01
C ARG A 83 -7.58 -9.47 -1.69
N TRP A 84 -8.50 -9.16 -2.58
CA TRP A 84 -8.42 -8.03 -3.50
C TRP A 84 -8.52 -6.67 -2.82
N ASP A 85 -9.12 -6.63 -1.64
CA ASP A 85 -9.12 -5.47 -0.76
C ASP A 85 -7.71 -5.12 -0.30
N TYR A 86 -6.94 -6.12 0.13
CA TYR A 86 -5.53 -5.91 0.51
C TYR A 86 -4.62 -5.63 -0.67
N ALA A 87 -4.87 -6.23 -1.84
CA ALA A 87 -4.17 -5.86 -3.07
C ALA A 87 -4.46 -4.39 -3.46
N PHE A 88 -5.67 -3.90 -3.23
CA PHE A 88 -6.02 -2.48 -3.41
C PHE A 88 -5.30 -1.58 -2.38
N PHE A 89 -5.24 -1.97 -1.10
CA PHE A 89 -4.51 -1.19 -0.09
C PHE A 89 -3.00 -1.16 -0.35
N GLN A 90 -2.45 -2.28 -0.82
CA GLN A 90 -1.07 -2.34 -1.31
C GLN A 90 -0.86 -1.38 -2.48
N MET A 91 -1.77 -1.35 -3.47
CA MET A 91 -1.69 -0.36 -4.55
C MET A 91 -1.74 1.09 -4.04
N ALA A 92 -2.62 1.38 -3.07
CA ALA A 92 -2.69 2.71 -2.48
C ALA A 92 -1.37 3.10 -1.81
N LEU A 93 -0.68 2.15 -1.17
CA LEU A 93 0.66 2.37 -0.62
C LEU A 93 1.70 2.61 -1.73
N GLU A 94 1.79 1.71 -2.70
CA GLU A 94 2.80 1.70 -3.77
C GLU A 94 2.74 2.94 -4.67
N THR A 95 1.54 3.45 -4.91
CA THR A 95 1.30 4.54 -5.85
C THR A 95 1.04 5.88 -5.17
N ASN A 96 1.09 5.91 -3.83
CA ASN A 96 0.62 7.04 -3.04
C ASN A 96 -0.81 7.45 -3.46
N PHE A 97 -1.78 6.53 -3.35
CA PHE A 97 -3.18 6.72 -3.75
C PHE A 97 -3.33 7.17 -5.21
N LEU A 98 -2.53 6.60 -6.11
CA LEU A 98 -2.49 6.93 -7.55
C LEU A 98 -2.06 8.37 -7.85
N ILE A 99 -1.33 9.00 -6.93
CA ILE A 99 -0.69 10.30 -7.14
C ILE A 99 0.65 10.12 -7.87
N PHE A 100 1.32 8.97 -7.68
CA PHE A 100 2.61 8.62 -8.29
C PHE A 100 3.75 9.61 -8.00
N ARG A 101 3.61 10.40 -6.93
CA ARG A 101 4.62 11.34 -6.46
C ARG A 101 5.22 10.90 -5.14
N ARG A 102 6.52 11.15 -5.01
CA ARG A 102 7.30 11.00 -3.78
C ARG A 102 7.01 12.18 -2.85
N ALA A 103 7.45 12.05 -1.60
CA ALA A 103 7.21 13.06 -0.57
C ALA A 103 7.88 14.41 -0.86
N ASP A 104 8.93 14.43 -1.69
CA ASP A 104 9.61 15.65 -2.16
C ASP A 104 8.89 16.34 -3.34
N GLY A 105 7.70 15.84 -3.73
CA GLY A 105 6.93 16.33 -4.87
C GLY A 105 7.41 15.82 -6.23
N GLY A 106 8.57 15.14 -6.28
CA GLY A 106 9.10 14.52 -7.47
C GLY A 106 8.31 13.29 -7.90
N MET A 107 8.52 12.83 -9.13
CA MET A 107 7.91 11.59 -9.62
C MET A 107 8.46 10.37 -8.87
N GLY A 108 7.60 9.40 -8.60
CA GLY A 108 7.98 8.07 -8.13
C GLY A 108 8.64 7.23 -9.24
N ASP A 109 9.05 6.01 -8.88
CA ASP A 109 9.70 5.07 -9.80
C ASP A 109 8.75 4.51 -10.88
N VAL A 110 7.44 4.74 -10.72
CA VAL A 110 6.40 4.37 -11.67
C VAL A 110 5.69 5.60 -12.23
N ASP A 111 5.66 5.72 -13.55
CA ASP A 111 4.88 6.72 -14.28
C ASP A 111 3.42 6.25 -14.42
N PRO A 112 2.42 7.12 -14.22
CA PRO A 112 1.00 6.77 -14.32
C PRO A 112 0.62 6.06 -15.64
N ARG A 113 1.30 6.38 -16.75
CA ARG A 113 1.06 5.81 -18.09
C ARG A 113 1.48 4.33 -18.20
N GLN A 114 2.31 3.85 -17.28
CA GLN A 114 2.74 2.45 -17.26
C GLN A 114 1.64 1.51 -16.79
N ASN A 115 0.56 2.01 -16.17
CA ASN A 115 -0.45 1.19 -15.49
C ASN A 115 0.16 0.19 -14.49
N ASN A 116 1.33 0.51 -13.92
CA ASN A 116 2.06 -0.34 -12.99
C ASN A 116 1.73 0.07 -11.56
N PHE A 117 0.67 -0.53 -11.03
CA PHE A 117 0.09 -0.15 -9.74
C PHE A 117 0.74 -0.82 -8.53
N ALA A 118 1.83 -1.55 -8.75
CA ALA A 118 2.46 -2.38 -7.72
C ALA A 118 4.00 -2.35 -7.78
N GLY A 119 4.57 -1.38 -8.50
CA GLY A 119 6.02 -1.20 -8.60
C GLY A 119 6.75 -2.36 -9.28
N LEU A 120 6.07 -3.18 -10.09
CA LEU A 120 6.66 -4.40 -10.65
C LEU A 120 7.85 -4.07 -11.57
N GLY A 121 8.99 -4.70 -11.33
CA GLY A 121 10.18 -4.51 -12.16
C GLY A 121 10.91 -3.18 -11.92
N THR A 122 10.47 -2.36 -10.97
CA THR A 122 11.25 -1.19 -10.54
C THR A 122 12.49 -1.64 -9.77
N THR A 123 13.62 -0.97 -10.00
CA THR A 123 14.89 -1.23 -9.31
C THR A 123 15.37 -0.04 -8.49
N GLY A 124 14.59 1.05 -8.46
CA GLY A 124 15.05 2.38 -8.05
C GLY A 124 15.96 3.03 -9.10
N ASN A 125 16.25 4.32 -8.92
CA ASN A 125 17.16 5.13 -9.75
C ASN A 125 16.70 5.38 -11.21
N GLY A 126 15.38 5.44 -11.45
CA GLY A 126 14.83 5.86 -12.75
C GLY A 126 14.85 4.80 -13.86
N THR A 127 15.18 3.54 -13.54
CA THR A 127 14.94 2.43 -14.49
C THR A 127 13.44 2.17 -14.56
N PRO A 128 12.80 2.26 -15.74
CA PRO A 128 11.36 2.07 -15.85
C PRO A 128 10.96 0.64 -15.46
N GLY A 129 9.97 0.52 -14.58
CA GLY A 129 9.35 -0.77 -14.28
C GLY A 129 8.57 -1.37 -15.47
N ASP A 130 7.93 -2.51 -15.23
CA ASP A 130 7.01 -3.12 -16.19
C ASP A 130 5.91 -2.12 -16.60
N SER A 131 5.42 -2.21 -17.84
CA SER A 131 4.35 -1.36 -18.35
C SER A 131 3.26 -2.19 -19.00
N PHE A 132 2.01 -1.78 -18.80
CA PHE A 132 0.82 -2.53 -19.20
C PHE A 132 -0.09 -1.69 -20.10
N PRO A 133 -0.75 -2.32 -21.09
CA PRO A 133 -1.53 -1.60 -22.11
C PRO A 133 -2.74 -0.85 -21.55
N ASP A 134 -3.30 -1.32 -20.43
CA ASP A 134 -4.49 -0.74 -19.82
C ASP A 134 -4.55 -1.01 -18.31
N VAL A 135 -5.47 -0.33 -17.63
CA VAL A 135 -5.66 -0.42 -16.18
C VAL A 135 -6.00 -1.85 -15.73
N SER A 136 -6.86 -2.55 -16.48
CA SER A 136 -7.25 -3.93 -16.15
C SER A 136 -6.04 -4.86 -16.20
N THR A 137 -5.21 -4.75 -17.24
CA THR A 137 -4.00 -5.56 -17.41
C THR A 137 -2.97 -5.26 -16.31
N GLY A 138 -2.81 -4.00 -15.92
CA GLY A 138 -1.96 -3.60 -14.80
C GLY A 138 -2.41 -4.18 -13.46
N VAL A 139 -3.72 -4.16 -13.19
CA VAL A 139 -4.28 -4.79 -11.98
C VAL A 139 -4.15 -6.31 -12.03
N LEU A 140 -4.38 -6.94 -13.18
CA LEU A 140 -4.17 -8.38 -13.35
C LEU A 140 -2.71 -8.78 -13.09
N ALA A 141 -1.75 -7.99 -13.58
CA ALA A 141 -0.33 -8.18 -13.31
C ALA A 141 -0.02 -8.21 -11.81
N HIS A 142 -0.56 -7.24 -11.06
CA HIS A 142 -0.42 -7.18 -9.60
C HIS A 142 -1.02 -8.44 -8.94
N ILE A 143 -2.27 -8.79 -9.27
CA ILE A 143 -2.97 -9.96 -8.71
C ILE A 143 -2.22 -11.26 -8.99
N GLN A 144 -1.72 -11.46 -10.22
CA GLN A 144 -0.93 -12.62 -10.58
C GLN A 144 0.40 -12.68 -9.82
N HIS A 145 1.06 -11.53 -9.61
CA HIS A 145 2.27 -11.50 -8.80
C HIS A 145 2.00 -11.94 -7.36
N LEU A 146 0.89 -11.49 -6.76
CA LEU A 146 0.45 -11.94 -5.44
C LEU A 146 0.12 -13.43 -5.39
N VAL A 147 -0.46 -14.01 -6.45
CA VAL A 147 -0.66 -15.47 -6.54
C VAL A 147 0.69 -16.21 -6.46
N VAL A 148 1.72 -15.72 -7.15
CA VAL A 148 3.06 -16.32 -7.07
C VAL A 148 3.65 -16.17 -5.66
N TYR A 149 3.50 -15.00 -5.03
CA TYR A 149 3.88 -14.80 -3.63
C TYR A 149 3.09 -15.70 -2.67
N SER A 150 1.89 -16.15 -3.03
CA SER A 150 1.15 -17.12 -2.22
C SER A 150 1.68 -18.55 -2.29
N GLY A 151 2.72 -18.80 -3.08
CA GLY A 151 3.30 -20.14 -3.28
C GLY A 151 2.75 -20.88 -4.51
N GLN A 152 2.00 -20.21 -5.39
CA GLN A 152 1.39 -20.84 -6.56
C GLN A 152 2.05 -20.39 -7.87
N ARG A 153 2.61 -21.33 -8.64
CA ARG A 153 3.13 -21.08 -9.99
C ARG A 153 2.01 -20.67 -10.96
N ILE A 154 2.33 -19.76 -11.89
CA ILE A 154 1.46 -19.40 -13.02
C ILE A 154 2.20 -19.71 -14.32
N ALA A 155 1.52 -20.37 -15.26
CA ALA A 155 2.10 -20.72 -16.56
C ALA A 155 2.43 -19.47 -17.40
N GLU A 156 1.44 -18.59 -17.59
CA GLU A 156 1.56 -17.40 -18.45
C GLU A 156 1.21 -16.11 -17.67
N PRO A 157 2.07 -15.64 -16.74
CA PRO A 157 1.88 -14.35 -16.11
C PRO A 157 1.87 -13.22 -17.14
N VAL A 158 1.06 -12.18 -16.95
CA VAL A 158 1.03 -11.03 -17.87
C VAL A 158 2.23 -10.10 -17.66
N ALA A 159 2.76 -10.03 -16.43
CA ALA A 159 3.91 -9.21 -16.08
C ALA A 159 5.25 -9.89 -16.44
N PRO A 160 6.11 -9.25 -17.26
CA PRO A 160 7.47 -9.72 -17.52
C PRO A 160 8.26 -10.03 -16.26
N ARG A 161 8.18 -9.18 -15.23
CA ARG A 161 8.82 -9.41 -13.93
C ARG A 161 8.37 -10.71 -13.28
N THR A 162 7.08 -11.02 -13.35
CA THR A 162 6.53 -12.26 -12.77
C THR A 162 7.04 -13.48 -13.52
N ARG A 163 7.08 -13.44 -14.86
CA ARG A 163 7.65 -14.52 -15.67
C ARG A 163 9.10 -14.78 -15.30
N LEU A 164 9.88 -13.71 -15.14
CA LEU A 164 11.31 -13.77 -14.83
C LEU A 164 11.62 -14.28 -13.42
N LYS A 165 10.77 -13.96 -12.43
CA LYS A 165 11.09 -14.15 -11.01
C LYS A 165 10.24 -15.13 -10.24
N GLN A 166 9.24 -15.75 -10.86
CA GLN A 166 8.39 -16.67 -10.12
C GLN A 166 9.17 -17.82 -9.48
N ASP A 167 10.20 -18.36 -10.12
CA ASP A 167 11.04 -19.41 -9.53
C ASP A 167 11.74 -18.94 -8.24
N ASP A 168 12.36 -17.76 -8.29
CA ASP A 168 13.03 -17.15 -7.12
C ASP A 168 12.03 -16.87 -5.98
N ILE A 169 10.84 -16.33 -6.31
CA ILE A 169 9.79 -16.01 -5.34
C ILE A 169 9.28 -17.28 -4.66
N LEU A 170 8.98 -18.32 -5.45
CA LEU A 170 8.49 -19.60 -4.93
C LEU A 170 9.53 -20.28 -4.03
N ALA A 171 10.80 -20.27 -4.44
CA ALA A 171 11.89 -20.80 -3.63
C ALA A 171 12.03 -20.05 -2.29
N ALA A 172 11.95 -18.72 -2.32
CA ALA A 172 12.06 -17.88 -1.12
C ALA A 172 10.90 -18.08 -0.11
N LEU A 173 9.74 -18.54 -0.57
CA LEU A 173 8.53 -18.70 0.24
C LEU A 173 8.17 -20.17 0.51
N ALA A 174 8.89 -21.14 -0.06
CA ALA A 174 8.59 -22.56 0.03
C ALA A 174 8.38 -23.04 1.48
N ARG A 175 9.26 -22.63 2.41
CA ARG A 175 9.13 -23.00 3.83
C ARG A 175 7.87 -22.44 4.48
N THR A 176 7.56 -21.17 4.22
CA THR A 176 6.36 -20.52 4.75
C THR A 176 5.10 -21.18 4.19
N ALA A 177 5.04 -21.33 2.86
CA ALA A 177 3.89 -21.89 2.16
C ALA A 177 3.61 -23.37 2.53
N ALA A 178 4.64 -24.13 2.92
CA ALA A 178 4.49 -25.51 3.41
C ALA A 178 3.89 -25.60 4.82
N GLN A 179 3.98 -24.54 5.62
CA GLN A 179 3.55 -24.54 7.03
C GLN A 179 2.20 -23.85 7.24
N ARG A 180 1.94 -22.76 6.50
CA ARG A 180 0.71 -21.95 6.62
C ARG A 180 0.44 -21.15 5.35
N PRO A 181 -0.78 -20.63 5.17
CA PRO A 181 -1.03 -19.62 4.14
C PRO A 181 -0.07 -18.43 4.26
N VAL A 182 0.48 -18.00 3.12
CA VAL A 182 1.31 -16.80 3.04
C VAL A 182 0.42 -15.56 3.20
N THR A 183 0.90 -14.60 3.99
CA THR A 183 0.19 -13.37 4.38
C THR A 183 0.81 -12.14 3.75
N PHE A 184 0.10 -11.00 3.80
CA PHE A 184 0.67 -9.72 3.38
C PHE A 184 1.86 -9.29 4.25
N GLN A 185 2.00 -9.77 5.49
CA GLN A 185 3.22 -9.54 6.29
C GLN A 185 4.44 -10.23 5.72
N ASP A 186 4.26 -11.41 5.12
CA ASP A 186 5.36 -12.18 4.54
C ASP A 186 5.97 -11.49 3.31
N LEU A 187 5.29 -10.47 2.74
CA LEU A 187 5.84 -9.63 1.67
C LEU A 187 6.94 -8.68 2.18
N THR A 188 7.01 -8.43 3.49
CA THR A 188 8.03 -7.58 4.11
C THR A 188 9.44 -8.12 3.84
N GLY A 189 10.31 -7.25 3.33
CA GLY A 189 11.69 -7.61 2.96
C GLY A 189 11.81 -8.50 1.71
N ARG A 190 10.70 -8.80 1.03
CA ARG A 190 10.67 -9.63 -0.19
C ARG A 190 10.09 -8.87 -1.38
N TRP A 191 8.91 -8.29 -1.19
CA TRP A 191 8.28 -7.39 -2.17
C TRP A 191 8.95 -6.02 -2.13
N ALA A 192 9.02 -5.43 -0.93
CA ALA A 192 9.70 -4.17 -0.66
C ALA A 192 10.79 -4.39 0.39
N VAL A 193 11.87 -3.60 0.31
CA VAL A 193 12.96 -3.61 1.29
C VAL A 193 12.52 -3.10 2.67
N ASP A 194 11.41 -2.35 2.73
CA ASP A 194 10.87 -1.80 3.97
C ASP A 194 10.48 -2.92 4.95
N ARG A 195 11.03 -2.86 6.16
CA ARG A 195 10.72 -3.80 7.26
C ARG A 195 9.35 -3.55 7.90
N SER A 196 8.72 -2.42 7.60
CA SER A 196 7.37 -2.10 8.06
C SER A 196 6.30 -2.36 6.98
N TYR A 197 6.69 -2.88 5.82
CA TYR A 197 5.84 -2.93 4.64
C TYR A 197 4.46 -3.57 4.89
N GLY A 198 4.43 -4.80 5.41
CA GLY A 198 3.17 -5.48 5.72
C GLY A 198 2.32 -4.73 6.74
N ARG A 199 2.94 -4.06 7.72
CA ARG A 199 2.24 -3.21 8.69
C ARG A 199 1.67 -1.97 8.02
N SER A 200 2.39 -1.34 7.11
CA SER A 200 1.91 -0.17 6.36
C SER A 200 0.66 -0.49 5.54
N ILE A 201 0.61 -1.67 4.91
CA ILE A 201 -0.60 -2.15 4.22
C ILE A 201 -1.75 -2.32 5.23
N GLU A 202 -1.49 -2.97 6.35
CA GLU A 202 -2.50 -3.20 7.39
C GLU A 202 -3.10 -1.89 7.92
N THR A 203 -2.28 -0.88 8.16
CA THR A 203 -2.79 0.38 8.70
C THR A 203 -3.64 1.14 7.66
N ILE A 204 -3.37 1.02 6.35
CA ILE A 204 -4.28 1.53 5.32
C ILE A 204 -5.61 0.77 5.36
N ALA A 205 -5.58 -0.55 5.54
CA ALA A 205 -6.77 -1.38 5.67
C ALA A 205 -7.60 -1.02 6.92
N ASP A 206 -6.95 -0.81 8.07
CA ASP A 206 -7.60 -0.34 9.31
C ASP A 206 -8.28 1.01 9.07
N ARG A 207 -7.59 1.96 8.46
CA ARG A 207 -8.19 3.28 8.17
C ARG A 207 -9.42 3.17 7.27
N PHE A 208 -9.39 2.30 6.27
CA PHE A 208 -10.58 2.03 5.45
C PHE A 208 -11.72 1.46 6.30
N ARG A 209 -11.45 0.45 7.13
CA ARG A 209 -12.46 -0.19 7.96
C ARG A 209 -13.10 0.80 8.94
N ASP A 210 -12.29 1.64 9.58
CA ASP A 210 -12.78 2.66 10.52
C ASP A 210 -13.72 3.67 9.87
N LEU A 211 -13.44 4.05 8.62
CA LEU A 211 -14.24 5.04 7.90
C LEU A 211 -15.48 4.44 7.22
N TYR A 212 -15.39 3.19 6.73
CA TYR A 212 -16.38 2.65 5.78
C TYR A 212 -17.05 1.36 6.23
N CYS A 213 -16.61 0.71 7.32
CA CYS A 213 -17.17 -0.57 7.78
C CYS A 213 -18.01 -0.48 9.07
N ASN A 214 -18.17 0.70 9.67
CA ASN A 214 -18.93 0.91 10.91
C ASN A 214 -20.44 1.12 10.71
N GLY A 215 -21.02 0.60 9.61
CA GLY A 215 -22.47 0.64 9.37
C GLY A 215 -23.02 1.91 8.73
N ALA A 216 -22.19 2.93 8.47
CA ALA A 216 -22.62 4.14 7.75
C ALA A 216 -22.93 3.82 6.27
N PRO A 217 -24.11 4.23 5.75
CA PRO A 217 -24.35 4.29 4.31
C PRO A 217 -23.29 5.17 3.66
N LEU A 218 -22.86 4.84 2.44
CA LEU A 218 -22.16 5.83 1.62
C LEU A 218 -23.17 6.95 1.35
N GLU A 219 -22.86 8.18 1.76
CA GLU A 219 -23.56 9.37 1.29
C GLU A 219 -23.65 9.26 -0.25
N THR A 220 -24.87 9.15 -0.78
CA THR A 220 -25.12 8.88 -2.19
C THR A 220 -24.70 10.09 -3.02
N ALA A 221 -23.43 10.14 -3.40
CA ALA A 221 -23.00 10.91 -4.56
C ALA A 221 -23.59 10.23 -5.80
N SER A 222 -24.68 10.82 -6.29
CA SER A 222 -25.46 10.51 -7.49
C SER A 222 -24.85 9.51 -8.47
N ALA A 223 -25.60 8.44 -8.72
CA ALA A 223 -25.38 7.49 -9.79
C ALA A 223 -25.28 8.19 -11.16
N ALA A 224 -24.07 8.19 -11.73
CA ALA A 224 -23.87 8.21 -13.17
C ALA A 224 -23.17 6.90 -13.54
N SER A 225 -23.98 5.86 -13.69
CA SER A 225 -23.58 4.61 -14.34
C SER A 225 -23.41 4.92 -15.83
N THR A 226 -22.18 5.06 -16.30
CA THR A 226 -21.86 4.79 -17.70
C THR A 226 -21.39 3.35 -17.78
N ALA A 227 -22.25 2.52 -18.38
CA ALA A 227 -21.98 1.14 -18.69
C ALA A 227 -20.62 0.99 -19.38
N PHE A 228 -19.81 0.08 -18.84
CA PHE A 228 -18.57 -0.38 -19.44
C PHE A 228 -18.88 -1.11 -20.75
N VAL A 229 -18.58 -0.46 -21.89
CA VAL A 229 -18.54 -1.11 -23.21
C VAL A 229 -17.05 -1.30 -23.55
N PRO A 230 -16.58 -2.54 -23.79
CA PRO A 230 -15.20 -2.76 -24.21
C PRO A 230 -15.04 -2.36 -25.68
N ALA A 231 -14.21 -1.35 -25.96
CA ALA A 231 -13.80 -1.02 -27.32
C ALA A 231 -12.56 -1.84 -27.71
N ALA A 232 -12.68 -2.61 -28.79
CA ALA A 232 -11.59 -3.33 -29.45
C ALA A 232 -10.59 -2.35 -30.13
N PRO A 233 -9.32 -2.75 -30.33
CA PRO A 233 -8.25 -1.85 -30.75
C PRO A 233 -8.29 -1.52 -32.25
N ARG A 234 -7.88 -0.30 -32.61
CA ARG A 234 -7.51 0.08 -34.00
C ARG A 234 -6.05 0.54 -34.05
N PRO A 235 -5.38 0.35 -35.19
CA PRO A 235 -3.92 0.27 -35.26
C PRO A 235 -3.21 1.62 -35.27
N ALA A 236 -1.94 1.58 -34.88
CA ALA A 236 -1.00 2.67 -34.80
C ALA A 236 -0.73 3.35 -36.15
N ALA A 237 -0.54 4.67 -36.11
CA ALA A 237 0.09 5.43 -37.18
C ALA A 237 1.28 6.22 -36.60
N ASN A 238 2.44 5.99 -37.20
CA ASN A 238 3.70 6.69 -36.95
C ASN A 238 3.57 8.20 -37.20
N ALA A 239 4.21 9.00 -36.36
CA ALA A 239 4.74 10.29 -36.78
C ALA A 239 5.99 10.63 -35.95
N ARG A 240 7.16 10.53 -36.61
CA ARG A 240 8.40 11.18 -36.19
C ARG A 240 8.26 12.68 -36.46
N ALA A 241 8.69 13.52 -35.53
CA ALA A 241 9.22 14.85 -35.83
C ALA A 241 10.19 15.26 -34.73
N SER A 242 11.37 15.70 -35.16
CA SER A 242 12.54 16.02 -34.34
C SER A 242 12.63 17.52 -33.99
N ALA A 243 13.43 17.78 -32.94
CA ALA A 243 14.28 18.96 -32.67
C ALA A 243 13.72 20.10 -31.78
N PRO A 244 14.59 20.91 -31.12
CA PRO A 244 15.97 20.66 -30.68
C PRO A 244 16.18 20.82 -29.15
N ALA A 245 17.31 20.31 -28.68
CA ALA A 245 17.79 20.43 -27.30
C ALA A 245 18.37 21.82 -27.03
N VAL A 246 17.96 22.44 -25.92
CA VAL A 246 18.64 23.60 -25.33
C VAL A 246 19.50 23.09 -24.17
N ALA A 247 20.81 23.28 -24.31
CA ALA A 247 21.80 22.98 -23.28
C ALA A 247 21.71 24.01 -22.14
N LEU A 248 21.66 23.52 -20.91
CA LEU A 248 21.99 24.29 -19.71
C LEU A 248 23.14 23.57 -19.01
N GLY A 249 24.26 24.26 -18.87
CA GLY A 249 25.51 23.75 -18.31
C GLY A 249 25.46 23.46 -16.81
N PRO A 250 26.52 22.85 -16.26
CA PRO A 250 26.56 22.44 -14.86
C PRO A 250 26.80 23.65 -13.95
N PRO A 251 26.13 23.79 -12.80
CA PRO A 251 26.61 24.69 -11.77
C PRO A 251 27.75 24.03 -10.98
N SER A 252 28.86 24.76 -11.01
CA SER A 252 30.11 24.59 -10.29
C SER A 252 29.92 24.34 -8.79
N ALA A 253 30.78 23.48 -8.25
CA ALA A 253 31.05 23.40 -6.83
C ALA A 253 31.59 24.75 -6.32
N ALA A 254 30.94 25.30 -5.30
CA ALA A 254 31.52 26.29 -4.40
C ALA A 254 31.10 25.92 -2.98
N ALA A 255 32.09 25.56 -2.17
CA ALA A 255 31.94 25.32 -0.74
C ALA A 255 31.50 26.62 -0.05
N SER A 256 30.50 26.53 0.83
CA SER A 256 30.22 27.57 1.82
C SER A 256 30.15 26.95 3.21
N THR A 257 30.84 27.62 4.12
CA THR A 257 31.08 27.30 5.52
C THR A 257 29.80 27.45 6.35
N GLY A 258 29.49 26.43 7.16
CA GLY A 258 28.38 26.45 8.12
C GLY A 258 26.98 26.49 7.49
N ALA A 259 26.75 25.67 6.47
CA ALA A 259 25.47 25.64 5.77
C ALA A 259 24.36 25.08 6.69
N CYS A 260 23.33 25.88 6.90
CA CYS A 260 22.10 25.45 7.54
C CYS A 260 20.99 25.52 6.48
N ARG A 261 20.24 24.42 6.30
CA ARG A 261 19.19 24.30 5.27
C ARG A 261 17.84 23.93 5.86
N VAL A 262 16.79 24.57 5.34
CA VAL A 262 15.39 24.28 5.67
C VAL A 262 14.69 23.76 4.42
N GLU A 263 14.01 22.62 4.55
CA GLU A 263 13.30 21.96 3.46
C GLU A 263 11.92 21.48 3.95
N ALA A 264 11.01 21.23 3.00
CA ALA A 264 9.71 20.63 3.26
C ALA A 264 9.56 19.34 2.45
N ALA A 265 8.94 18.33 3.05
CA ALA A 265 8.53 17.09 2.40
C ALA A 265 7.17 16.68 2.94
N SER A 266 6.38 15.90 2.22
CA SER A 266 5.06 15.49 2.70
C SER A 266 4.60 14.15 2.16
N PHE A 267 4.26 13.22 3.05
CA PHE A 267 3.44 12.04 2.75
C PHE A 267 1.93 12.36 2.71
N GLY A 268 1.57 13.65 2.76
CA GLY A 268 0.21 14.11 3.03
C GLY A 268 -0.16 14.00 4.51
N GLY A 269 -1.33 14.53 4.87
CA GLY A 269 -1.84 14.53 6.25
C GLY A 269 -1.93 15.92 6.87
N ARG A 270 -2.53 15.99 8.06
CA ARG A 270 -2.73 17.24 8.82
C ARG A 270 -1.67 17.47 9.89
N LYS A 271 -0.69 16.57 10.01
CA LYS A 271 0.40 16.68 10.97
C LYS A 271 1.72 16.86 10.24
N THR A 272 2.64 17.54 10.89
CA THR A 272 3.97 17.79 10.36
C THR A 272 4.99 17.53 11.43
N LEU A 273 5.95 16.64 11.14
CA LEU A 273 7.09 16.41 12.00
C LEU A 273 8.26 17.26 11.53
N LEU A 274 8.92 17.93 12.45
CA LEU A 274 10.17 18.60 12.17
C LEU A 274 11.32 17.64 12.44
N ILE A 275 12.08 17.30 11.40
CA ILE A 275 13.21 16.37 11.47
C ILE A 275 14.51 17.17 11.36
N ARG A 276 15.41 17.00 12.33
CA ARG A 276 16.75 17.57 12.33
C ARG A 276 17.77 16.53 11.91
N THR A 277 18.64 16.87 10.97
CA THR A 277 19.71 15.99 10.50
C THR A 277 21.02 16.76 10.42
N VAL A 278 22.12 16.15 10.82
CA VAL A 278 23.46 16.73 10.67
C VAL A 278 24.26 15.81 9.75
N ALA A 279 24.65 16.30 8.58
CA ALA A 279 25.43 15.55 7.62
C ALA A 279 26.59 16.41 7.11
N ASN A 280 27.82 15.90 7.17
CA ASN A 280 29.01 16.59 6.65
C ASN A 280 29.24 18.02 7.19
N GLY A 281 28.87 18.28 8.45
CA GLY A 281 29.00 19.60 9.08
C GLY A 281 27.90 20.60 8.70
N GLU A 282 26.87 20.14 7.99
CA GLU A 282 25.70 20.91 7.59
C GLU A 282 24.49 20.47 8.41
N GLU A 283 23.74 21.44 8.91
CA GLU A 283 22.52 21.20 9.68
C GLU A 283 21.29 21.37 8.78
N ARG A 284 20.46 20.34 8.69
CA ARG A 284 19.25 20.33 7.87
C ARG A 284 18.02 20.13 8.73
N PHE A 285 17.03 20.97 8.53
CA PHE A 285 15.71 20.87 9.12
C PHE A 285 14.68 20.57 8.04
N THR A 286 13.95 19.47 8.17
CA THR A 286 12.89 19.08 7.25
C THR A 286 11.53 19.10 7.94
N ALA A 287 10.63 19.95 7.46
CA ALA A 287 9.21 19.88 7.82
C ALA A 287 8.54 18.76 7.01
N LEU A 288 8.36 17.59 7.62
CA LEU A 288 7.77 16.40 7.01
C LEU A 288 6.29 16.30 7.34
N GLY A 289 5.41 16.58 6.36
CA GLY A 289 4.00 16.25 6.42
C GLY A 289 3.80 14.75 6.56
N VAL A 290 3.07 14.33 7.58
CA VAL A 290 2.81 12.92 7.90
C VAL A 290 1.33 12.71 8.20
N LEU A 291 0.88 11.47 7.99
CA LEU A 291 -0.45 11.05 8.35
C LEU A 291 -0.58 10.91 9.87
N GLU A 292 -1.71 11.38 10.39
CA GLU A 292 -2.10 11.20 11.79
C GLU A 292 -2.23 9.70 12.11
N GLY A 293 -1.53 9.24 13.15
CA GLY A 293 -1.39 7.83 13.53
C GLY A 293 -0.25 7.05 12.84
N PHE A 294 0.49 7.69 11.93
CA PHE A 294 1.62 7.09 11.19
C PHE A 294 2.91 7.90 11.32
N GLU A 295 2.91 8.92 12.18
CA GLU A 295 3.93 9.93 12.30
C GLU A 295 5.32 9.28 12.43
N ARG A 296 5.42 8.28 13.32
CA ARG A 296 6.66 7.54 13.55
C ARG A 296 7.08 6.67 12.36
N SER A 297 6.17 5.87 11.79
CA SER A 297 6.52 5.00 10.66
C SER A 297 6.92 5.78 9.41
N MET A 298 6.28 6.92 9.17
CA MET A 298 6.57 7.78 8.03
C MET A 298 7.86 8.57 8.25
N ALA A 299 8.08 9.08 9.45
CA ALA A 299 9.36 9.67 9.81
C ALA A 299 10.51 8.67 9.67
N ASP A 300 10.35 7.46 10.20
CA ASP A 300 11.39 6.43 10.12
C ASP A 300 11.70 6.03 8.67
N SER A 301 10.68 5.96 7.81
CA SER A 301 10.85 5.73 6.37
C SER A 301 11.62 6.87 5.70
N PHE A 302 11.23 8.12 5.97
CA PHE A 302 11.88 9.32 5.42
C PHE A 302 13.33 9.45 5.90
N ILE A 303 13.58 9.30 7.20
CA ILE A 303 14.91 9.36 7.82
C ILE A 303 15.83 8.35 7.17
N ARG A 304 15.40 7.10 6.98
CA ARG A 304 16.25 6.07 6.35
C ARG A 304 16.64 6.39 4.90
N SER A 305 15.76 7.03 4.15
CA SER A 305 15.91 7.22 2.71
C SER A 305 16.47 8.57 2.29
N HIS A 306 16.14 9.64 3.03
CA HIS A 306 16.41 11.02 2.65
C HIS A 306 17.18 11.81 3.72
N ALA A 307 17.18 11.34 4.97
CA ALA A 307 17.82 12.02 6.09
C ALA A 307 18.52 11.05 7.06
N PRO A 308 19.54 10.27 6.62
CA PRO A 308 20.16 9.24 7.47
C PRO A 308 20.72 9.83 8.77
N GLY A 309 20.32 9.27 9.91
CA GLY A 309 20.69 9.80 11.23
C GLY A 309 19.84 10.99 11.71
N GLY A 310 18.83 11.39 10.93
CA GLY A 310 17.87 12.42 11.31
C GLY A 310 17.01 12.02 12.51
N GLN A 311 16.62 13.00 13.32
CA GLN A 311 15.74 12.82 14.48
C GLN A 311 14.51 13.74 14.40
N PRO A 312 13.29 13.23 14.64
CA PRO A 312 12.12 14.07 14.84
C PRO A 312 12.30 14.86 16.14
N ILE A 313 12.29 16.19 16.05
CA ILE A 313 12.51 17.09 17.18
C ILE A 313 11.25 17.81 17.66
N ALA A 314 10.21 17.87 16.83
CA ALA A 314 8.92 18.47 17.19
C ALA A 314 7.79 17.98 16.24
N GLU A 315 6.55 18.11 16.71
CA GLU A 315 5.32 17.82 15.96
C GLU A 315 4.43 19.06 15.91
N PHE A 316 3.82 19.31 14.75
CA PHE A 316 2.98 20.47 14.47
C PHE A 316 1.68 20.03 13.78
N SER A 317 0.64 20.84 13.96
CA SER A 317 -0.65 20.68 13.28
C SER A 317 -0.70 21.33 11.89
N SER A 318 0.37 21.99 11.45
CA SER A 318 0.47 22.52 10.10
C SER A 318 1.92 22.60 9.60
N PRO A 319 2.13 22.54 8.26
CA PRO A 319 3.44 22.75 7.66
C PRO A 319 4.01 24.13 7.93
N GLU A 320 3.17 25.19 7.95
CA GLU A 320 3.66 26.56 8.20
C GLU A 320 4.28 26.71 9.58
N ALA A 321 3.66 26.11 10.62
CA ALA A 321 4.18 26.16 11.98
C ALA A 321 5.52 25.41 12.12
N ALA A 322 5.64 24.26 11.45
CA ALA A 322 6.88 23.49 11.43
C ALA A 322 8.01 24.24 10.69
N LEU A 323 7.70 24.87 9.56
CA LEU A 323 8.66 25.67 8.79
C LEU A 323 9.08 26.93 9.53
N ALA A 324 8.15 27.63 10.18
CA ALA A 324 8.48 28.78 11.03
C ALA A 324 9.50 28.39 12.11
N ARG A 325 9.26 27.26 12.80
CA ARG A 325 10.21 26.73 13.78
C ARG A 325 11.54 26.31 13.16
N ALA A 326 11.53 25.72 11.96
CA ALA A 326 12.75 25.36 11.24
C ALA A 326 13.62 26.59 10.93
N PHE A 327 13.02 27.69 10.46
CA PHE A 327 13.73 28.94 10.18
C PHE A 327 14.23 29.65 11.45
N GLU A 328 13.54 29.52 12.59
CA GLU A 328 14.05 30.00 13.89
C GLU A 328 15.33 29.25 14.32
N LEU A 329 15.35 27.92 14.12
CA LEU A 329 16.50 27.08 14.45
C LEU A 329 17.65 27.22 13.44
N CYS A 330 17.37 27.81 12.27
CA CYS A 330 18.26 27.88 11.12
C CYS A 330 18.24 29.27 10.47
N PRO A 331 18.68 30.33 11.18
CA PRO A 331 18.51 31.72 10.74
C PRO A 331 19.34 32.10 9.51
N THR A 332 20.33 31.29 9.13
CA THR A 332 21.16 31.48 7.94
C THR A 332 20.58 30.83 6.67
N ALA A 333 19.47 30.08 6.77
CA ALA A 333 18.82 29.50 5.60
C ALA A 333 18.12 30.58 4.75
N ALA A 334 18.39 30.59 3.44
CA ALA A 334 17.69 31.45 2.49
C ALA A 334 16.20 31.06 2.42
N ARG A 335 15.29 32.00 2.69
CA ARG A 335 13.86 31.83 2.41
C ARG A 335 13.69 31.89 0.89
N GLN A 336 13.43 30.76 0.25
CA GLN A 336 12.99 30.70 -1.16
C GLN A 336 11.46 30.69 -1.20
#